data_AF-A0A938CWK0-F1
#
_entry.id   AF-A0A938CWK0-F1
#
_cell.length_a   1.000
_cell.length_b   1.000
_cell.length_c   1.000
_cell.angle_alpha   90.00
_cell.angle_beta   90.00
_cell.angle_gamma   90.00
#
_symmetry.space_group_name_H-M   'P 1'
#
loop_
_entity.id
_entity.type
_entity.pdbx_description
1 polymer ?
#
loop_
_entity_poly.entity_id
_entity_poly.type
_entity_poly.pdbx_seq_one_letter_code
_entity_poly.pdbx_strand_id
1 'polypeptide(L)' 'MAKAGSLDVRVHEDISDSYAAMVRTAWRSFESLLKPGSLDAETTEALLVEGELWQRRLAALAEGGLRVVRAHMIKR' A
#
# COMPACT_ATOMS: atom_id res chain seq x y z
N MET A 1 10.60 18.38 -18.12
CA MET A 1 11.29 17.86 -16.91
C MET A 1 10.88 18.72 -15.73
N ALA A 2 10.33 18.11 -14.68
CA ALA A 2 9.93 18.82 -13.46
C ALA A 2 11.14 18.94 -12.52
N LYS A 3 11.29 20.09 -11.85
CA LYS A 3 12.38 20.36 -10.90
C LYS A 3 11.82 20.53 -9.50
N ALA A 4 12.47 19.91 -8.52
CA ALA A 4 12.22 20.11 -7.09
C ALA A 4 13.55 20.46 -6.41
N GLY A 5 13.85 21.75 -6.27
CA GLY A 5 15.15 22.21 -5.78
C GLY A 5 16.31 21.79 -6.71
N SER A 6 17.35 21.15 -6.16
CA SER A 6 18.50 20.64 -6.92
C SER A 6 18.28 19.25 -7.54
N LEU A 7 17.06 18.70 -7.43
CA LEU A 7 16.71 17.38 -7.93
C LEU A 7 16.05 17.47 -9.31
N ASP A 8 16.55 16.63 -10.23
CA ASP A 8 16.00 16.44 -11.58
C ASP A 8 15.07 15.22 -11.55
N VAL A 9 13.76 15.44 -11.70
CA VAL A 9 12.75 14.36 -11.68
C VAL A 9 12.64 13.77 -13.08
N ARG A 10 13.04 12.50 -13.24
CA ARG A 10 13.10 11.83 -14.55
C ARG A 10 11.93 10.93 -14.86
N VAL A 11 11.36 10.28 -13.84
CA VAL A 11 10.21 9.39 -13.99
C VAL A 11 9.23 9.70 -12.88
N HIS A 12 7.97 9.87 -13.26
CA HIS A 12 6.82 9.97 -12.37
C HIS A 12 5.78 9.00 -12.89
N GLU A 13 5.61 7.88 -12.19
CA GLU A 13 4.70 6.80 -12.55
C GLU A 13 3.61 6.70 -11.48
N ASP A 14 2.34 6.75 -11.89
CA ASP A 14 1.24 6.37 -11.02
C ASP A 14 1.22 4.84 -10.93
N ILE A 15 1.55 4.32 -9.74
CA ILE A 15 1.64 2.89 -9.46
C ILE A 15 0.45 2.40 -8.62
N SER A 16 -0.60 3.20 -8.46
CA SER A 16 -1.73 2.94 -7.55
C SER A 16 -2.34 1.55 -7.75
N ASP A 17 -2.57 1.13 -9.00
CA ASP A 17 -3.16 -0.17 -9.31
C ASP A 17 -2.23 -1.33 -8.94
N SER A 18 -0.95 -1.23 -9.30
CA SER A 18 0.05 -2.24 -8.97
C SER A 18 0.24 -2.36 -7.46
N TYR A 19 0.20 -1.23 -6.75
CA TYR A 19 0.30 -1.18 -5.30
C TYR A 19 -0.93 -1.82 -4.64
N ALA A 20 -2.13 -1.51 -5.11
CA ALA A 20 -3.36 -2.12 -4.62
C ALA A 20 -3.37 -3.64 -4.86
N ALA A 21 -2.88 -4.12 -6.01
CA ALA A 21 -2.74 -5.53 -6.31
C ALA A 21 -1.74 -6.24 -5.38
N MET A 22 -0.61 -5.58 -5.07
CA MET A 22 0.39 -6.08 -4.13
C MET A 22 -0.20 -6.25 -2.72
N VAL A 23 -0.91 -5.23 -2.21
CA VAL A 23 -1.56 -5.26 -0.90
C VAL A 23 -2.58 -6.40 -0.81
N ARG A 24 -3.46 -6.56 -1.81
CA ARG A 24 -4.43 -7.67 -1.85
C ARG A 24 -3.75 -9.04 -1.86
N THR A 25 -2.61 -9.15 -2.53
CA THR A 25 -1.82 -10.39 -2.53
C THR A 25 -1.22 -10.66 -1.16
N ALA A 26 -0.66 -9.65 -0.50
CA ALA A 26 -0.13 -9.78 0.86
C ALA A 26 -1.19 -10.26 1.86
N TRP A 27 -2.40 -9.69 1.81
CA TRP A 27 -3.51 -10.14 2.67
C TRP A 27 -3.94 -11.59 2.40
N ARG A 28 -4.05 -12.00 1.12
CA ARG A 28 -4.33 -13.41 0.78
C ARG A 28 -3.22 -14.36 1.23
N SER A 29 -1.96 -13.94 1.12
CA SER A 29 -0.83 -14.71 1.64
C SER A 29 -0.82 -14.77 3.16
N PHE A 30 -1.32 -13.74 3.84
CA PHE A 30 -1.43 -13.74 5.28
C PHE A 30 -2.54 -14.69 5.77
N GLU A 31 -3.69 -14.71 5.11
CA GLU A 31 -4.79 -15.64 5.42
C GLU A 31 -4.35 -17.10 5.42
N SER A 32 -3.47 -17.50 4.49
CA SER A 32 -2.97 -18.88 4.43
C SER A 32 -2.01 -19.25 5.58
N LEU A 33 -1.49 -18.25 6.30
CA LEU A 33 -0.61 -18.43 7.46
C LEU A 33 -1.38 -18.46 8.78
N LEU A 34 -2.64 -18.01 8.79
CA LEU A 34 -3.50 -18.03 9.96
C LEU A 34 -4.01 -19.45 10.24
N LYS A 35 -3.51 -20.06 11.31
CA LYS A 35 -4.05 -21.33 11.84
C LYS A 35 -5.01 -21.06 13.01
N PRO A 36 -6.03 -21.89 13.23
CA PRO A 36 -6.87 -21.77 14.42
C PRO A 36 -6.02 -21.76 15.70
N GLY A 37 -6.20 -20.75 16.55
CA GLY A 37 -5.43 -20.59 17.80
C GLY A 37 -3.97 -20.14 17.64
N SER A 38 -3.53 -19.74 16.43
CA SER A 38 -2.16 -19.26 16.19
C SER A 38 -1.90 -17.83 16.65
N LEU A 39 -2.95 -17.09 16.98
CA LEU A 39 -2.89 -15.71 17.43
C LEU A 39 -3.59 -15.60 18.79
N ASP A 40 -3.04 -14.76 19.66
CA ASP A 40 -3.76 -14.32 20.85
C ASP A 40 -4.89 -13.34 20.50
N ALA A 41 -5.74 -13.05 21.49
CA ALA A 41 -6.89 -12.19 21.29
C ALA A 41 -6.49 -10.75 20.90
N GLU A 42 -5.43 -10.22 21.51
CA GLU A 42 -4.94 -8.87 21.24
C GLU A 42 -4.44 -8.73 19.80
N THR A 43 -3.65 -9.69 19.33
CA THR A 43 -3.15 -9.73 17.95
C THR A 43 -4.30 -9.91 16.96
N THR A 44 -5.29 -10.73 17.30
CA THR A 44 -6.49 -10.90 16.47
C THR A 44 -7.26 -9.59 16.31
N GLU A 45 -7.47 -8.85 17.40
CA GLU A 45 -8.14 -7.56 17.37
C GLU A 45 -7.35 -6.52 16.55
N ALA A 46 -6.05 -6.43 16.78
CA ALA A 46 -5.17 -5.54 16.03
C ALA A 46 -5.21 -5.83 14.51
N LEU A 47 -5.23 -7.11 14.12
CA LEU A 47 -5.33 -7.50 12.72
C LEU A 47 -6.66 -7.16 12.08
N LEU A 48 -7.78 -7.25 12.82
CA LEU A 48 -9.08 -6.83 12.32
C LEU A 48 -9.09 -5.32 12.05
N VAL A 49 -8.56 -4.52 12.98
CA VAL A 49 -8.44 -3.05 12.82
C VAL A 49 -7.58 -2.70 11.61
N GLU A 50 -6.43 -3.37 11.44
CA GLU A 50 -5.58 -3.18 10.26
C GLU A 50 -6.28 -3.61 8.95
N GLY A 51 -7.04 -4.70 8.99
CA GLY A 51 -7.85 -5.17 7.86
C GLY A 51 -8.85 -4.12 7.40
N GLU A 52 -9.62 -3.54 8.31
CA GLU A 52 -10.56 -2.46 8.01
C GLU A 52 -9.85 -1.22 7.44
N LEU A 53 -8.72 -0.84 8.02
CA LEU A 53 -7.96 0.31 7.58
C LEU A 53 -7.45 0.10 6.14
N TRP A 54 -6.98 -1.10 5.82
CA TRP A 54 -6.57 -1.44 4.46
C TRP A 54 -7.72 -1.48 3.47
N GLN A 55 -8.92 -1.93 3.88
CA GLN A 55 -10.10 -1.82 3.02
C GLN A 55 -10.42 -0.37 2.66
N ARG A 56 -10.40 0.54 3.64
CA ARG A 56 -10.62 1.98 3.39
C ARG A 56 -9.56 2.58 2.47
N ARG A 57 -8.29 2.20 2.64
CA ARG A 57 -7.19 2.63 1.75
C ARG A 57 -7.38 2.14 0.32
N LEU A 58 -7.76 0.87 0.14
CA LEU A 58 -8.01 0.30 -1.19
C LEU A 58 -9.21 0.96 -1.88
N ALA A 59 -10.27 1.30 -1.14
CA ALA A 59 -11.39 2.06 -1.66
C ALA A 59 -10.96 3.46 -2.11
N ALA A 60 -10.20 4.18 -1.29
CA ALA A 60 -9.68 5.51 -1.64
C ALA A 60 -8.77 5.47 -2.88
N LEU A 61 -7.95 4.42 -3.05
CA LEU A 61 -7.14 4.22 -4.26
C LEU A 61 -8.03 3.98 -5.50
N ALA A 62 -9.06 3.14 -5.36
CA ALA A 62 -9.98 2.82 -6.47
C ALA A 62 -10.83 4.01 -6.91
N GLU A 63 -11.30 4.83 -5.97
CA GLU A 63 -12.08 6.05 -6.23
C GLU A 63 -11.22 7.23 -6.69
N GLY A 64 -9.89 7.11 -6.57
CA GLY A 64 -8.95 8.18 -6.88
C GLY A 64 -8.85 9.28 -5.84
N GLY A 65 -9.40 9.07 -4.65
CA GLY A 65 -9.13 9.91 -3.47
C GLY A 65 -7.70 9.75 -2.94
N LEU A 66 -7.00 8.67 -3.30
CA LEU A 66 -5.59 8.44 -3.03
C LEU A 66 -4.84 8.02 -4.30
N ARG A 67 -3.56 8.40 -4.40
CA ARG A 67 -2.63 7.93 -5.44
C ARG A 67 -1.30 7.52 -4.82
N VAL A 68 -0.70 6.46 -5.36
CA VAL A 68 0.67 6.05 -5.04
C VAL A 68 1.54 6.34 -6.25
N VAL A 69 2.53 7.21 -6.06
CA VAL A 69 3.42 7.63 -7.15
C VAL A 69 4.83 7.17 -6.89
N ARG A 70 5.48 6.67 -7.94
CA ARG A 70 6.91 6.37 -7.94
C ARG A 70 7.64 7.49 -8.65
N ALA A 71 8.57 8.13 -7.93
CA ALA A 71 9.42 9.17 -8.47
C ALA A 71 10.88 8.72 -8.47
N HIS A 72 11.52 8.76 -9.65
CA HIS A 72 12.97 8.59 -9.77
C HIS A 72 13.62 9.96 -9.97
N MET A 73 14.50 10.33 -9.03
CA MET A 73 15.17 11.62 -8.99
C MET A 73 16.68 11.45 -8.99
N ILE A 74 17.38 12.37 -9.67
CA ILE A 74 18.84 12.45 -9.63
C ILE A 74 19.24 13.76 -8.99
N LYS A 75 20.14 13.68 -8.01
CA LYS A 75 20.80 14.82 -7.40
C LYS A 75 21.94 15.28 -8.30
N ARG A 76 21.97 16.57 -8.62
CA ARG A 76 23.13 17.21 -9.24
C ARG A 76 24.15 17.63 -8.19
#